data_AF-A0A7J6BVQ9-F1
#
_entry.id   AF-A0A7J6BVQ9-F1
#
_cell.length_a   1.000
_cell.length_b   1.000
_cell.length_c   1.000
_cell.angle_alpha   90.00
_cell.angle_beta   90.00
_cell.angle_gamma   90.00
#
_symmetry.space_group_name_H-M   'P 1'
#
loop_
_entity.id
_entity.type
_entity.pdbx_description
1 polymer ?
#
loop_
_entity_poly.entity_id
_entity_poly.type
_entity_poly.pdbx_seq_one_letter_code
_entity_poly.pdbx_strand_id
1 'polypeptide(L)'
;MCYPGKRVYRHCDEYTSTTCDSCPVMTFTDAPNRFTECLHCSVCDPSNGLRVKHACTLISDTVCEPLPGYYCVDLLSNCKKAMKHSSCSPGQYIKQNGTEFRDTVCDVCPGGSYSDGTFCKLHTNCESLGKLTIKEGTDTTDAECRNRARSHLLSLILCGVWSLLFTVIIVIIVKKKKQRQNSELNRVTTQDVDL
;
A
#
# COMPACT_ATOMS: atom_id res chain seq x y z
N MET A 1 24.81 -51.75 -21.43
CA MET A 1 24.37 -50.54 -20.70
C MET A 1 22.85 -50.49 -20.78
N CYS A 2 22.19 -49.91 -19.78
CA CYS A 2 20.75 -49.72 -19.78
C CYS A 2 20.39 -48.31 -20.26
N TYR A 3 19.23 -48.18 -20.91
CA TYR A 3 18.68 -46.90 -21.33
C TYR A 3 18.25 -46.06 -20.10
N PRO A 4 18.07 -44.73 -20.25
CA PRO A 4 17.44 -43.89 -19.22
C PRO A 4 16.14 -44.50 -18.71
N GLY A 5 15.88 -44.33 -17.41
CA GLY A 5 14.74 -44.93 -16.71
C GLY A 5 14.85 -46.41 -16.44
N LYS A 6 16.02 -47.01 -16.68
CA LYS A 6 16.31 -48.42 -16.37
C LYS A 6 17.64 -48.57 -15.64
N ARG A 7 17.70 -49.60 -14.80
CA ARG A 7 18.90 -50.08 -14.08
C ARG A 7 19.29 -51.48 -14.54
N VAL A 8 20.53 -51.86 -14.28
CA VAL A 8 21.04 -53.21 -14.50
C VAL A 8 20.41 -54.15 -13.48
N TYR A 9 19.62 -55.10 -13.97
CA TYR A 9 19.10 -56.21 -13.17
C TYR A 9 20.09 -57.37 -13.13
N ARG A 10 20.70 -57.69 -14.28
CA ARG A 10 21.73 -58.72 -14.40
C ARG A 10 22.82 -58.26 -15.35
N HIS A 11 24.07 -58.42 -14.95
CA HIS A 11 25.21 -58.13 -15.81
C HIS A 11 25.29 -59.11 -16.99
N CYS A 12 25.95 -58.68 -18.06
CA CYS A 12 26.29 -59.57 -19.17
C CYS A 12 27.33 -60.61 -18.73
N ASP A 13 27.33 -61.75 -19.41
CA ASP A 13 28.37 -62.77 -19.35
C ASP A 13 28.82 -63.12 -20.79
N GLU A 14 29.62 -64.18 -20.94
CA GLU A 14 30.15 -64.62 -22.25
C GLU A 14 29.04 -64.95 -23.27
N TYR A 15 27.85 -65.34 -22.80
CA TYR A 15 26.77 -65.86 -23.64
C TYR A 15 25.53 -64.96 -23.68
N THR A 16 25.43 -63.97 -22.80
CA THR A 16 24.21 -63.18 -22.62
C THR A 16 24.47 -61.69 -22.46
N SER A 17 23.57 -60.88 -23.02
CA SER A 17 23.61 -59.42 -22.87
C SER A 17 23.12 -58.98 -21.48
N THR A 18 23.47 -57.74 -21.10
CA THR A 18 22.96 -57.10 -19.88
C THR A 18 21.44 -57.10 -19.87
N THR A 19 20.83 -57.55 -18.78
CA THR A 19 19.39 -57.48 -18.56
C THR A 19 19.08 -56.22 -17.75
N CYS A 20 18.12 -55.42 -18.21
CA CYS A 20 17.74 -54.16 -17.60
C CYS A 20 16.32 -54.21 -17.07
N ASP A 21 16.10 -53.60 -15.92
CA ASP A 21 14.78 -53.43 -15.29
C ASP A 21 14.46 -51.95 -15.13
N SER A 22 13.16 -51.61 -15.07
CA SER A 22 12.71 -50.23 -14.90
C SER A 22 13.09 -49.67 -13.53
N CYS A 23 13.34 -48.37 -13.45
CA CYS A 23 13.56 -47.72 -12.17
C CYS A 23 12.30 -47.84 -11.28
N PRO A 24 12.46 -48.13 -9.97
CA PRO A 24 11.35 -48.09 -9.04
C PRO A 24 10.78 -46.67 -8.88
N VAL A 25 9.58 -46.57 -8.31
CA VAL A 25 8.93 -45.28 -8.02
C VAL A 25 9.84 -44.41 -7.14
N MET A 26 9.81 -43.10 -7.35
CA MET A 26 10.70 -42.12 -6.68
C MET A 26 12.20 -42.29 -6.99
N THR A 27 12.53 -42.93 -8.12
CA THR A 27 13.90 -42.99 -8.63
C THR A 27 13.97 -42.79 -10.14
N PHE A 28 15.13 -42.37 -10.65
CA PHE A 28 15.33 -42.07 -12.06
C PHE A 28 16.76 -42.37 -12.53
N THR A 29 16.94 -42.44 -13.85
CA THR A 29 18.26 -42.33 -14.50
C THR A 29 18.09 -41.51 -15.78
N ASP A 30 18.89 -40.46 -15.95
CA ASP A 30 18.76 -39.46 -17.02
C ASP A 30 19.58 -39.78 -18.27
N ALA A 31 20.58 -40.66 -18.14
CA ALA A 31 21.47 -41.07 -19.22
C ALA A 31 21.62 -42.60 -19.30
N PRO A 32 22.08 -43.14 -20.45
CA PRO A 32 22.47 -44.53 -20.54
C PRO A 32 23.51 -44.88 -19.47
N ASN A 33 23.24 -45.91 -18.69
CA ASN A 33 23.98 -46.17 -17.46
C ASN A 33 24.34 -47.66 -17.29
N ARG A 34 25.11 -47.94 -16.23
CA ARG A 34 25.46 -49.29 -15.75
C ARG A 34 25.08 -49.47 -14.28
N PHE A 35 24.20 -48.61 -13.76
CA PHE A 35 23.85 -48.61 -12.35
C PHE A 35 22.97 -49.81 -12.03
N THR A 36 23.24 -50.48 -10.92
CA THR A 36 22.36 -51.53 -10.37
C THR A 36 21.21 -50.92 -9.58
N GLU A 37 21.30 -49.64 -9.21
CA GLU A 37 20.29 -48.86 -8.50
C GLU A 37 20.07 -47.52 -9.22
N CYS A 38 18.82 -47.04 -9.26
CA CYS A 38 18.51 -45.74 -9.84
C CYS A 38 18.79 -44.61 -8.84
N LEU A 39 18.95 -43.39 -9.35
CA LEU A 39 19.14 -42.20 -8.53
C LEU A 39 17.83 -41.84 -7.83
N HIS A 40 17.89 -41.46 -6.55
CA HIS A 40 16.71 -40.97 -5.84
C HIS A 40 16.28 -39.61 -6.37
N CYS A 41 14.97 -39.42 -6.52
CA CYS A 41 14.42 -38.12 -6.85
C CYS A 41 14.65 -37.12 -5.70
N SER A 42 15.02 -35.89 -6.06
CA SER A 42 15.11 -34.75 -5.15
C SER A 42 13.74 -34.47 -4.51
N VAL A 43 13.78 -34.04 -3.25
CA VAL A 43 12.59 -33.67 -2.48
C VAL A 43 12.56 -32.16 -2.30
N CYS A 44 11.49 -31.52 -2.76
CA CYS A 44 11.27 -30.09 -2.57
C CYS A 44 10.52 -29.87 -1.25
N ASP A 45 11.27 -29.68 -0.16
CA ASP A 45 10.71 -29.51 1.17
C ASP A 45 10.17 -28.06 1.38
N PRO A 46 8.87 -27.90 1.68
CA PRO A 46 8.29 -26.59 2.01
C PRO A 46 8.96 -25.91 3.21
N SER A 47 9.54 -26.67 4.15
CA SER A 47 10.28 -26.13 5.29
C SER A 47 11.55 -25.37 4.86
N ASN A 48 12.11 -25.73 3.71
CA ASN A 48 13.22 -25.04 3.06
C ASN A 48 12.75 -23.94 2.09
N GLY A 49 11.47 -23.59 2.10
CA GLY A 49 10.90 -22.56 1.24
C GLY A 49 10.67 -23.01 -0.20
N LEU A 50 10.58 -24.32 -0.47
CA LEU A 50 10.52 -24.87 -1.82
C LEU A 50 9.17 -25.51 -2.16
N ARG A 51 8.90 -25.65 -3.45
CA ARG A 51 7.83 -26.47 -4.02
C ARG A 51 8.30 -27.18 -5.28
N VAL A 52 7.56 -28.20 -5.69
CA VAL A 52 7.80 -28.92 -6.94
C VAL A 52 7.39 -28.04 -8.12
N LYS A 53 8.34 -27.76 -9.03
CA LYS A 53 8.09 -27.17 -10.34
C LYS A 53 7.80 -28.23 -11.38
N HIS A 54 8.67 -29.24 -11.43
CA HIS A 54 8.52 -30.41 -12.28
C HIS A 54 8.68 -31.66 -11.43
N ALA A 55 7.70 -32.56 -11.52
CA ALA A 55 7.73 -33.83 -10.81
C ALA A 55 8.80 -34.76 -11.39
N CYS A 56 9.34 -35.63 -10.55
CA CYS A 56 10.25 -36.68 -10.98
C CYS A 56 9.59 -37.62 -11.99
N THR A 57 10.36 -38.07 -12.97
CA THR A 57 9.98 -39.12 -13.90
C THR A 57 11.02 -40.22 -13.87
N LEU A 58 10.80 -41.34 -14.55
CA LEU A 58 11.82 -42.39 -14.63
C LEU A 58 13.13 -41.89 -15.28
N ILE A 59 13.07 -40.82 -16.09
CA ILE A 59 14.21 -40.30 -16.87
C ILE A 59 14.68 -38.91 -16.43
N SER A 60 14.09 -38.32 -15.39
CA SER A 60 14.43 -36.96 -14.95
C SER A 60 14.18 -36.76 -13.46
N ASP A 61 15.06 -36.01 -12.81
CA ASP A 61 14.88 -35.63 -11.41
C ASP A 61 13.66 -34.71 -11.20
N THR A 62 13.22 -34.57 -9.95
CA THR A 62 12.35 -33.48 -9.51
C THR A 62 13.08 -32.15 -9.68
N VAL A 63 12.41 -31.15 -10.25
CA VAL A 63 12.89 -29.75 -10.25
C VAL A 63 12.14 -28.96 -9.19
N CYS A 64 12.88 -28.32 -8.31
CA CYS A 64 12.37 -27.48 -7.23
C CYS A 64 12.41 -26.01 -7.63
N GLU A 65 11.44 -25.25 -7.12
CA GLU A 65 11.43 -23.79 -7.18
C GLU A 65 11.01 -23.20 -5.83
N PRO A 66 11.33 -21.92 -5.57
CA PRO A 66 10.87 -21.24 -4.37
C PRO A 66 9.33 -21.18 -4.26
N LEU A 67 8.84 -21.19 -3.03
CA LEU A 67 7.45 -20.83 -2.73
C LEU A 67 7.17 -19.37 -3.12
N PRO A 68 5.90 -19.01 -3.38
CA PRO A 68 5.52 -17.61 -3.59
C PRO A 68 5.98 -16.73 -2.42
N GLY A 69 6.64 -15.61 -2.73
CA GLY A 69 7.22 -14.72 -1.73
C GLY A 69 8.57 -15.18 -1.18
N TYR A 70 9.24 -16.12 -1.86
CA TYR A 70 10.60 -16.57 -1.53
C TYR A 70 11.52 -16.43 -2.75
N TYR A 71 12.82 -16.37 -2.50
CA TYR A 71 13.87 -16.38 -3.51
C TYR A 71 14.94 -17.43 -3.18
N CYS A 72 15.55 -18.00 -4.20
CA CYS A 72 16.61 -18.96 -4.03
C CYS A 72 17.91 -18.30 -3.54
N VAL A 73 18.55 -18.89 -2.54
CA VAL A 73 19.83 -18.37 -2.00
C VAL A 73 21.03 -18.93 -2.76
N ASP A 74 20.91 -20.14 -3.30
CA ASP A 74 21.98 -20.83 -4.02
C ASP A 74 21.52 -21.15 -5.45
N LEU A 75 22.08 -20.41 -6.41
CA LEU A 75 21.74 -20.50 -7.84
C LEU A 75 22.54 -21.59 -8.58
N LEU A 76 23.52 -22.23 -7.92
CA LEU A 76 24.44 -23.17 -8.57
C LEU A 76 23.84 -24.56 -8.79
N SER A 77 22.71 -24.87 -8.15
CA SER A 77 22.00 -26.14 -8.33
C SER A 77 20.49 -25.95 -8.17
N ASN A 78 19.71 -26.89 -8.72
CA ASN A 78 18.27 -27.04 -8.55
C ASN A 78 17.85 -26.58 -7.13
N CYS A 79 17.17 -25.44 -7.03
CA CYS A 79 17.14 -24.60 -5.82
C CYS A 79 16.95 -25.44 -4.54
N LYS A 80 17.98 -25.52 -3.70
CA LYS A 80 17.97 -26.40 -2.50
C LYS A 80 17.43 -25.71 -1.25
N LYS A 81 17.46 -24.38 -1.24
CA LYS A 81 16.96 -23.57 -0.13
C LYS A 81 16.53 -22.20 -0.64
N ALA A 82 15.34 -21.78 -0.23
CA ALA A 82 14.82 -20.47 -0.50
C ALA A 82 14.58 -19.69 0.80
N MET A 83 14.77 -18.39 0.73
CA MET A 83 14.48 -17.45 1.81
C MET A 83 13.28 -16.61 1.47
N LYS A 84 12.49 -16.26 2.47
CA LYS A 84 11.35 -15.36 2.29
C LYS A 84 11.87 -13.99 1.84
N HIS A 85 11.14 -13.36 0.93
CA HIS A 85 11.42 -11.99 0.52
C HIS A 85 11.35 -11.05 1.73
N SER A 86 12.27 -10.11 1.79
CA SER A 86 12.31 -9.03 2.76
C SER A 86 11.11 -8.12 2.60
N SER A 87 10.55 -7.69 3.73
CA SER A 87 9.55 -6.62 3.77
C SER A 87 10.26 -5.28 3.99
N CYS A 88 9.87 -4.25 3.26
CA CYS A 88 10.40 -2.91 3.51
C CYS A 88 9.80 -2.34 4.80
N SER A 89 10.61 -1.55 5.50
CA SER A 89 10.16 -0.90 6.74
C SER A 89 9.27 0.31 6.43
N PRO A 90 8.43 0.76 7.37
CA PRO A 90 7.82 2.09 7.28
C PRO A 90 8.89 3.16 6.97
N GLY A 91 8.55 4.15 6.12
CA GLY A 91 9.53 5.11 5.59
C GLY A 91 10.26 4.65 4.33
N GLN A 92 10.13 3.37 3.96
CA GLN A 92 10.67 2.82 2.72
C GLN A 92 9.55 2.40 1.78
N TYR A 93 9.89 2.27 0.50
CA TYR A 93 9.04 1.68 -0.52
C TYR A 93 9.75 0.54 -1.22
N ILE A 94 8.95 -0.31 -1.88
CA ILE A 94 9.46 -1.38 -2.73
C ILE A 94 9.95 -0.75 -4.03
N LYS A 95 11.27 -0.62 -4.18
CA LYS A 95 11.91 -0.15 -5.40
C LYS A 95 11.91 -1.22 -6.48
N GLN A 96 12.16 -2.47 -6.09
CA GLN A 96 12.09 -3.63 -6.97
C GLN A 96 11.44 -4.79 -6.22
N ASN A 97 10.44 -5.40 -6.83
CA ASN A 97 9.82 -6.61 -6.30
C ASN A 97 10.84 -7.76 -6.30
N GLY A 98 10.78 -8.59 -5.26
CA GLY A 98 11.50 -9.85 -5.23
C GLY A 98 11.10 -10.77 -6.39
N THR A 99 12.03 -11.62 -6.81
CA THR A 99 11.85 -12.65 -7.84
C THR A 99 12.21 -14.02 -7.27
N GLU A 100 12.05 -15.09 -8.05
CA GLU A 100 12.50 -16.43 -7.64
C GLU A 100 14.03 -16.51 -7.40
N PHE A 101 14.82 -15.52 -7.84
CA PHE A 101 16.27 -15.51 -7.73
C PHE A 101 16.85 -14.33 -6.95
N ARG A 102 16.02 -13.35 -6.58
CA ARG A 102 16.47 -12.11 -5.94
C ARG A 102 15.48 -11.65 -4.90
N ASP A 103 16.01 -11.08 -3.82
CA ASP A 103 15.20 -10.48 -2.78
C ASP A 103 14.53 -9.17 -3.25
N THR A 104 13.52 -8.74 -2.50
CA THR A 104 12.93 -7.40 -2.61
C THR A 104 13.97 -6.34 -2.31
N VAL A 105 14.02 -5.29 -3.13
CA VAL A 105 14.89 -4.13 -2.90
C VAL A 105 14.05 -2.97 -2.40
N CYS A 106 14.41 -2.48 -1.22
CA CYS A 106 13.77 -1.35 -0.56
C CYS A 106 14.57 -0.06 -0.76
N ASP A 107 13.89 1.07 -0.81
CA ASP A 107 14.52 2.39 -0.88
C ASP A 107 13.74 3.41 -0.04
N VAL A 108 14.38 4.52 0.33
CA VAL A 108 13.80 5.51 1.24
C VAL A 108 12.86 6.43 0.48
N CYS A 109 11.73 6.78 1.09
CA CYS A 109 10.80 7.74 0.51
C CYS A 109 11.43 9.15 0.37
N PRO A 110 11.15 9.87 -0.72
CA PRO A 110 11.60 11.24 -0.87
C PRO A 110 10.97 12.16 0.18
N GLY A 111 11.62 13.28 0.48
CA GLY A 111 11.11 14.27 1.42
C GLY A 111 9.70 14.76 1.04
N GLY A 112 8.85 14.95 2.05
CA GLY A 112 7.44 15.31 1.85
C GLY A 112 6.53 14.12 1.50
N SER A 113 6.98 12.88 1.72
CA SER A 113 6.18 11.67 1.53
C SER A 113 6.36 10.67 2.66
N TYR A 114 5.42 9.75 2.78
CA TYR A 114 5.41 8.71 3.80
C TYR A 114 5.03 7.33 3.23
N SER A 115 5.40 6.24 3.91
CA SER A 115 5.06 4.87 3.49
C SER A 115 4.91 3.93 4.68
N ASP A 116 4.04 2.94 4.51
CA ASP A 116 3.86 1.78 5.40
C ASP A 116 4.79 0.59 5.06
N GLY A 117 5.70 0.77 4.10
CA GLY A 117 6.60 -0.26 3.59
C GLY A 117 6.23 -0.78 2.20
N THR A 118 5.21 -0.21 1.54
CA THR A 118 4.83 -0.61 0.17
C THR A 118 5.16 0.45 -0.87
N PHE A 119 4.50 1.60 -0.82
CA PHE A 119 4.69 2.72 -1.75
C PHE A 119 4.62 4.07 -1.03
N CYS A 120 5.40 5.03 -1.51
CA CYS A 120 5.39 6.39 -0.96
C CYS A 120 4.12 7.14 -1.36
N LYS A 121 3.53 7.83 -0.40
CA LYS A 121 2.38 8.72 -0.54
C LYS A 121 2.82 10.13 -0.17
N LEU A 122 2.46 11.12 -0.98
CA LEU A 122 2.78 12.51 -0.67
C LEU A 122 2.03 12.94 0.60
N HIS A 123 2.65 13.78 1.43
CA HIS A 123 1.99 14.36 2.58
C HIS A 123 0.81 15.23 2.17
N THR A 124 -0.24 15.20 2.99
CA THR A 124 -1.40 16.07 2.85
C THR A 124 -0.98 17.53 3.08
N ASN A 125 -1.14 18.37 2.06
CA ASN A 125 -0.94 19.81 2.21
C ASN A 125 -2.18 20.45 2.86
N CYS A 126 -2.16 20.60 4.18
CA CYS A 126 -3.28 21.18 4.94
C CYS A 126 -3.64 22.60 4.51
N GLU A 127 -2.66 23.43 4.10
CA GLU A 127 -2.90 24.81 3.68
C GLU A 127 -3.72 24.87 2.39
N SER A 128 -3.40 24.00 1.42
CA SER A 128 -4.17 23.87 0.17
C SER A 128 -5.64 23.49 0.42
N LEU A 129 -5.91 22.84 1.56
CA LEU A 129 -7.26 22.47 2.01
C LEU A 129 -7.93 23.56 2.87
N GLY A 130 -7.30 24.71 3.06
CA GLY A 130 -7.78 25.78 3.94
C GLY A 130 -7.77 25.41 5.43
N LYS A 131 -7.01 24.39 5.81
CA LYS A 131 -6.87 23.87 7.18
C LYS A 131 -5.59 24.40 7.84
N LEU A 132 -5.42 24.08 9.12
CA LEU A 132 -4.19 24.28 9.87
C LEU A 132 -3.50 22.93 10.02
N THR A 133 -2.21 22.87 9.75
CA THR A 133 -1.37 21.73 10.10
C THR A 133 -1.20 21.70 11.62
N ILE A 134 -1.59 20.60 12.26
CA ILE A 134 -1.42 20.39 13.70
C ILE A 134 -0.15 19.59 13.98
N LYS A 135 0.18 18.67 13.08
CA LYS A 135 1.37 17.83 13.15
C LYS A 135 1.94 17.68 11.75
N GLU A 136 3.22 17.95 11.60
CA GLU A 136 3.94 17.73 10.37
C GLU A 136 4.03 16.23 10.04
N GLY A 137 3.99 15.91 8.76
CA GLY A 137 4.18 14.53 8.30
C GLY A 137 5.62 14.06 8.52
N THR A 138 5.79 12.76 8.73
CA THR A 138 7.10 12.08 8.81
C THR A 138 7.25 11.15 7.61
N ASP A 139 8.41 10.51 7.44
CA ASP A 139 8.60 9.41 6.48
C ASP A 139 7.64 8.22 6.70
N THR A 140 7.04 8.12 7.88
CA THR A 140 6.18 7.01 8.29
C THR A 140 4.71 7.38 8.46
N THR A 141 4.39 8.67 8.59
CA THR A 141 3.02 9.15 8.89
C THR A 141 2.68 10.41 8.11
N ASP A 142 1.40 10.58 7.78
CA ASP A 142 0.91 11.77 7.10
C ASP A 142 0.80 12.98 8.03
N ALA A 143 0.72 14.18 7.45
CA ALA A 143 0.41 15.41 8.16
C ALA A 143 -1.04 15.40 8.69
N GLU A 144 -1.22 15.89 9.92
CA GLU A 144 -2.55 15.98 10.55
C GLU A 144 -3.14 17.37 10.39
N CYS A 145 -4.32 17.47 9.77
CA CYS A 145 -4.99 18.75 9.50
C CYS A 145 -6.18 19.00 10.42
N ARG A 146 -6.38 20.26 10.83
CA ARG A 146 -7.57 20.73 11.56
C ARG A 146 -8.25 21.87 10.84
N ASN A 147 -9.59 21.89 10.85
CA ASN A 147 -10.36 23.00 10.30
C ASN A 147 -10.03 24.30 11.04
N ARG A 148 -9.87 25.40 10.29
CA ARG A 148 -9.77 26.74 10.89
C ARG A 148 -11.08 27.05 11.61
N ALA A 149 -11.02 27.49 12.86
CA ALA A 149 -12.19 27.99 13.55
C ALA A 149 -12.69 29.23 12.81
N ARG A 150 -13.90 29.16 12.24
CA ARG A 150 -14.52 30.31 11.58
C ARG A 150 -14.90 31.30 12.67
N SER A 151 -14.16 32.40 12.77
CA SER A 151 -14.46 33.44 13.76
C SER A 151 -15.76 34.14 13.38
N HIS A 152 -16.88 33.70 13.98
CA HIS A 152 -18.18 34.35 13.85
C HIS A 152 -18.20 35.74 14.49
N LEU A 153 -17.17 36.12 15.26
CA LEU A 153 -17.07 37.43 15.89
C LEU A 153 -17.15 38.56 14.87
N LEU A 154 -16.45 38.45 13.73
CA LEU A 154 -16.52 39.47 12.69
C LEU A 154 -17.93 39.58 12.08
N SER A 155 -18.59 38.44 11.87
CA SER A 155 -19.96 38.41 11.35
C SER A 155 -20.97 38.97 12.36
N LEU A 156 -20.80 38.69 13.65
CA LEU A 156 -21.64 39.18 14.73
C LEU A 156 -21.46 40.68 14.97
N ILE A 157 -20.21 41.17 14.92
CA ILE A 157 -19.88 42.61 15.03
C ILE A 157 -20.52 43.37 13.88
N LEU A 158 -20.38 42.89 12.64
CA LEU A 158 -21.01 43.51 11.48
C LEU A 158 -22.54 43.54 11.64
N CYS A 159 -23.19 42.41 11.93
CA CYS A 159 -24.64 42.38 12.15
C CYS A 159 -25.09 43.32 13.27
N GLY A 160 -24.34 43.41 14.37
CA GLY A 160 -24.64 44.31 15.49
C GLY A 160 -24.57 45.78 15.11
N VAL A 161 -23.51 46.20 14.41
CA VAL A 161 -23.34 47.58 13.92
C VAL A 161 -24.47 47.97 12.96
N TRP A 162 -24.79 47.10 12.00
CA TRP A 162 -25.90 47.34 11.07
C TRP A 162 -27.25 47.42 11.76
N SER A 163 -27.50 46.59 12.79
CA SER A 163 -28.73 46.63 13.59
C SER A 163 -28.86 47.95 14.38
N LEU A 164 -27.77 48.44 14.97
CA LEU A 164 -27.74 49.73 15.68
C LEU A 164 -27.97 50.90 14.72
N LEU A 165 -27.33 50.90 13.55
CA LEU A 165 -27.57 51.94 12.54
C LEU A 165 -29.03 51.96 12.09
N PHE A 166 -29.62 50.79 11.84
CA PHE A 166 -31.01 50.67 11.44
C PHE A 166 -31.98 51.17 12.51
N THR A 167 -31.74 50.85 13.79
CA THR A 167 -32.56 51.36 14.90
C THR A 167 -32.42 52.87 15.07
N VAL A 168 -31.22 53.44 14.94
CA VAL A 168 -31.00 54.90 14.97
C VAL A 168 -31.74 55.59 13.82
N ILE A 169 -31.67 55.05 12.60
CA ILE A 169 -32.40 55.58 11.44
C ILE A 169 -33.91 55.56 11.70
N ILE A 170 -34.47 54.46 12.22
CA ILE A 170 -35.89 54.38 12.58
C ILE A 170 -36.25 55.44 13.63
N VAL A 171 -35.45 55.60 14.69
CA VAL A 171 -35.69 56.62 15.73
C VAL A 171 -35.64 58.03 15.13
N ILE A 172 -34.71 58.33 14.22
CA ILE A 172 -34.64 59.61 13.51
C ILE A 172 -35.90 59.82 12.66
N ILE A 173 -36.36 58.80 11.93
CA ILE A 173 -37.59 58.88 11.12
C ILE A 173 -38.80 59.12 12.01
N VAL A 174 -38.94 58.40 13.13
CA VAL A 174 -40.04 58.58 14.09
C VAL A 174 -39.99 59.96 14.74
N LYS A 175 -38.81 60.44 15.15
CA LYS A 175 -38.64 61.79 15.69
C LYS A 175 -38.99 62.86 14.67
N LYS A 176 -38.54 62.72 13.41
CA LYS A 176 -38.93 63.64 12.32
C LYS A 176 -40.43 63.62 12.07
N LYS A 177 -41.07 62.44 12.08
CA LYS A 177 -42.53 62.30 11.93
C LYS A 177 -43.28 62.94 13.09
N LYS A 178 -42.82 62.73 14.33
CA LYS A 178 -43.39 63.33 15.54
C LYS A 178 -43.18 64.85 15.58
N GLN A 179 -42.02 65.36 15.17
CA GLN A 179 -41.79 66.79 15.03
C GLN A 179 -42.71 67.41 13.96
N ARG A 180 -42.92 66.72 12.83
CA ARG A 180 -43.89 67.15 11.81
C ARG A 180 -45.30 67.25 12.40
N GLN A 181 -45.74 66.22 13.13
CA GLN A 181 -47.05 66.24 13.80
C GLN A 181 -47.17 67.33 14.87
N ASN A 182 -46.14 67.55 15.70
CA ASN A 182 -46.12 68.65 16.67
C ASN A 182 -46.10 70.03 15.99
N SER A 183 -45.41 70.17 14.85
CA SER A 183 -45.43 71.42 14.09
C SER A 183 -46.78 71.70 13.45
N GLU A 184 -47.51 70.67 13.02
CA GLU A 184 -48.89 70.85 12.53
C GLU A 184 -49.88 71.10 13.66
N LEU A 185 -49.74 70.43 14.81
CA LEU A 185 -50.58 70.68 15.99
C LEU A 185 -50.40 72.11 16.51
N ASN A 186 -49.15 72.59 16.67
CA ASN A 186 -48.89 73.97 17.10
C ASN A 186 -49.38 75.03 16.10
N ARG A 187 -49.48 74.69 14.81
CA ARG A 187 -50.04 75.59 13.78
C ARG A 187 -51.56 75.69 13.88
N VAL A 188 -52.24 74.63 14.33
CA VAL A 188 -53.69 74.63 14.59
C VAL A 188 -53.98 75.39 15.89
N THR A 189 -53.24 75.18 16.98
CA THR A 189 -53.47 75.89 18.26
C THR A 189 -53.17 77.38 18.22
N THR A 190 -52.33 77.86 17.28
CA THR A 190 -52.12 79.30 17.07
C THR A 190 -53.23 79.95 16.26
N GLN A 191 -54.06 79.17 15.56
CA GLN A 191 -55.17 79.68 14.76
C GLN A 191 -56.47 79.86 15.57
N ASP A 192 -56.55 79.27 16.77
CA ASP A 192 -57.71 79.35 17.68
C ASP A 192 -57.58 80.45 18.76
N VAL A 193 -56.54 81.31 18.72
CA VAL A 193 -56.32 82.40 19.70
C VAL A 193 -56.67 83.79 19.13
N ASP A 194 -56.98 83.88 17.82
CA ASP A 194 -57.46 85.10 17.15
C ASP A 194 -58.94 84.95 16.75
N LEU A 195 -59.87 84.87 17.72
CA LEU A 195 -61.28 85.29 17.56
C LEU A 195 -61.95 85.57 18.91
#